data_AF-A0A061RQ92-F1
#
_entry.id   AF-A0A061RQ92-F1
#
_cell.length_a   1.000
_cell.length_b   1.000
_cell.length_c   1.000
_cell.angle_alpha   90.00
_cell.angle_beta   90.00
_cell.angle_gamma   90.00
#
_symmetry.space_group_name_H-M   'P 1'
#
loop_
_entity.id
_entity.type
_entity.pdbx_description
1 polymer ?
#
loop_
_entity_poly.entity_id
_entity_poly.type
_entity_poly.pdbx_seq_one_letter_code
_entity_poly.pdbx_strand_id
1 'polypeptide(L)'
;VFMHWSPAAVVWALHWYPSSPLHPSYCVGAAECPSRAAGVMELTVAPAAIYLTWNLGYYMKIFVISEKKIRERGYDTVYSYMMRKSGMGPLFEGLRPATRPAAYLSLHCACCFICFALSHVFWVSFWAHTVMLVAVSAAAVWNGSCFYFDYFAFRYAPSLGLEHRAGGRAKAE
;
A
#
# COMPACT_ATOMS: atom_id res chain seq x y z
N VAL A 1 7.07 -3.38 1.05
CA VAL A 1 7.91 -2.17 1.15
C VAL A 1 8.50 -1.79 -0.21
N PHE A 2 9.32 -2.65 -0.83
CA PHE A 2 9.97 -2.33 -2.11
C PHE A 2 8.97 -1.87 -3.19
N MET A 3 7.87 -2.60 -3.40
CA MET A 3 6.85 -2.25 -4.41
C MET A 3 6.16 -0.89 -4.21
N HIS A 4 6.12 -0.34 -2.99
CA HIS A 4 5.46 0.95 -2.71
C HIS A 4 6.47 2.08 -2.45
N TRP A 5 7.70 1.74 -2.08
CA TRP A 5 8.76 2.70 -1.80
C TRP A 5 9.62 3.00 -3.03
N SER A 6 9.99 1.97 -3.81
CA SER A 6 10.90 2.14 -4.93
C SER A 6 10.38 3.08 -6.02
N PRO A 7 9.08 3.07 -6.40
CA PRO A 7 8.60 4.01 -7.41
C PRO A 7 8.70 5.45 -6.91
N ALA A 8 8.32 5.71 -5.65
CA ALA A 8 8.39 7.04 -5.06
C ALA A 8 9.85 7.54 -4.94
N ALA A 9 10.77 6.67 -4.51
CA ALA A 9 12.19 7.01 -4.38
C ALA A 9 12.84 7.32 -5.75
N VAL A 10 12.52 6.53 -6.79
CA VAL A 10 13.00 6.77 -8.15
C VAL A 10 12.45 8.09 -8.68
N VAL A 11 11.15 8.35 -8.51
CA VAL A 11 10.53 9.62 -8.92
C VAL A 11 11.16 10.80 -8.19
N TRP A 12 11.40 10.70 -6.88
CA TRP A 12 12.08 11.73 -6.10
C TRP A 12 13.48 12.04 -6.64
N ALA A 13 14.28 11.01 -6.91
CA ALA A 13 15.65 11.18 -7.42
C ALA A 13 15.65 11.83 -8.81
N LEU A 14 14.80 11.35 -9.73
CA LEU A 14 14.71 11.88 -11.09
C LEU A 14 14.16 13.32 -11.12
N HIS A 15 13.17 13.62 -10.27
CA HIS A 15 12.51 14.92 -10.25
C HIS A 15 13.39 16.01 -9.62
N TRP A 16 14.05 15.73 -8.49
CA TRP A 16 14.83 16.73 -7.75
C TRP A 16 16.31 16.80 -8.14
N TYR A 17 16.86 15.74 -8.76
CA TYR A 17 18.29 15.68 -9.16
C TYR A 17 18.47 15.29 -10.65
N PRO A 18 18.02 16.15 -11.58
CA PRO A 18 18.06 15.88 -13.02
C PRO A 18 19.47 15.87 -13.63
N SER A 19 20.50 16.36 -12.93
CA SER A 19 21.88 16.31 -13.40
C SER A 19 22.57 14.96 -13.17
N SER A 20 21.84 13.94 -12.70
CA SER A 20 22.37 12.59 -12.54
C SER A 20 22.83 12.02 -13.90
N PRO A 21 23.98 11.32 -13.98
CA PRO A 21 24.45 10.70 -15.23
C PRO A 21 23.48 9.65 -15.80
N LEU A 22 22.47 9.22 -15.04
CA LEU A 22 21.38 8.35 -15.50
C LEU A 22 20.24 9.11 -16.21
N HIS A 23 20.16 10.42 -16.06
CA HIS A 23 19.06 11.26 -16.58
C HIS A 23 18.95 11.33 -18.12
N PRO A 24 20.05 11.38 -18.91
CA PRO A 24 19.97 11.41 -20.38
C PRO A 24 19.24 10.21 -20.99
N SER A 25 19.25 9.06 -20.30
CA SER A 25 18.61 7.82 -20.76
C SER A 25 17.08 7.80 -20.61
N TYR A 26 16.51 8.71 -19.81
CA TYR A 26 15.06 8.78 -19.57
C TYR A 26 14.38 9.93 -20.32
N CYS A 27 15.13 10.98 -20.68
CA CYS A 27 14.63 12.14 -21.42
C CYS A 27 14.96 12.02 -22.93
N VAL A 28 14.73 10.86 -23.54
CA VAL A 28 15.07 10.63 -24.96
C VAL A 28 14.06 11.35 -25.85
N GLY A 29 14.45 12.52 -26.37
CA GLY A 29 13.74 13.19 -27.48
C GLY A 29 12.85 14.39 -27.14
N ALA A 30 12.74 14.80 -25.88
CA ALA A 30 12.09 16.07 -25.53
C ALA A 30 13.14 17.16 -25.32
N ALA A 31 13.04 18.26 -26.07
CA ALA A 31 13.95 19.42 -25.98
C ALA A 31 14.01 20.04 -24.57
N GLU A 32 12.98 19.79 -23.76
CA GLU A 32 12.90 20.12 -22.34
C GLU A 32 12.33 18.89 -21.62
N CYS A 33 13.05 18.32 -20.65
CA CYS A 33 12.51 17.22 -19.89
C CYS A 33 11.38 17.78 -19.01
N PRO A 34 10.10 17.36 -19.18
CA PRO A 34 8.94 18.00 -18.55
C PRO A 34 8.82 17.66 -17.06
N SER A 35 9.94 17.38 -16.39
CA SER A 35 10.03 16.99 -14.99
C SER A 35 9.35 17.96 -14.03
N ARG A 36 9.10 19.22 -14.42
CA ARG A 36 8.33 20.20 -13.64
C ARG A 36 6.87 20.38 -14.04
N ALA A 37 6.44 19.81 -15.16
CA ALA A 37 5.14 20.11 -15.79
C ALA A 37 4.03 19.10 -15.48
N ALA A 38 4.27 18.09 -14.63
CA ALA A 38 3.21 17.13 -14.29
C ALA A 38 2.04 17.86 -13.61
N GLY A 39 0.88 17.78 -14.25
CA GLY A 39 -0.34 18.41 -13.78
C GLY A 39 -1.33 17.40 -13.22
N VAL A 40 -2.59 17.83 -13.14
CA VAL A 40 -3.71 17.01 -12.65
C VAL A 40 -3.92 15.76 -13.53
N MET A 41 -3.65 15.86 -14.83
CA MET A 41 -3.81 14.74 -15.75
C MET A 41 -2.88 13.58 -15.38
N GLU A 42 -1.59 13.87 -15.20
CA GLU A 42 -0.53 12.89 -14.95
C GLU A 42 -0.57 12.37 -13.51
N LEU A 43 -0.82 13.25 -12.53
CA LEU A 43 -0.73 12.90 -11.11
C LEU A 43 -2.04 12.35 -10.53
N THR A 44 -3.17 12.58 -11.20
CA THR A 44 -4.49 12.16 -10.68
C THR A 44 -5.33 11.44 -11.70
N VAL A 45 -5.62 12.02 -12.86
CA VAL A 45 -6.63 11.46 -13.78
C VAL A 45 -6.16 10.14 -14.39
N ALA A 46 -4.95 10.11 -14.96
CA ALA A 46 -4.38 8.89 -15.55
C ALA A 46 -4.25 7.74 -14.53
N PRO A 47 -3.62 7.92 -13.35
CA PRO A 47 -3.55 6.86 -12.35
C PRO A 47 -4.93 6.48 -11.80
N ALA A 48 -5.86 7.44 -11.63
CA ALA A 48 -7.22 7.13 -11.20
C ALA A 48 -7.99 6.29 -12.22
N ALA A 49 -7.85 6.55 -13.53
CA ALA A 49 -8.51 5.76 -14.56
C ALA A 49 -8.00 4.30 -14.58
N ILE A 50 -6.68 4.11 -14.47
CA ILE A 50 -6.07 2.78 -14.36
C ILE A 50 -6.55 2.08 -13.07
N TYR A 51 -6.51 2.80 -11.96
CA TYR A 51 -6.95 2.28 -10.66
C TYR A 51 -8.42 1.88 -10.67
N LEU A 52 -9.32 2.71 -11.22
CA LEU A 52 -10.75 2.43 -11.28
C LEU A 52 -11.04 1.22 -12.16
N THR A 53 -10.35 1.07 -13.29
CA THR A 53 -10.43 -0.12 -14.14
C THR A 53 -10.01 -1.37 -13.37
N TRP A 54 -8.88 -1.31 -12.65
CA TRP A 54 -8.42 -2.42 -11.82
C TRP A 54 -9.39 -2.71 -10.67
N ASN A 55 -9.88 -1.69 -9.99
CA ASN A 55 -10.78 -1.80 -8.84
C ASN A 55 -12.10 -2.46 -9.22
N LEU A 56 -12.66 -2.09 -10.38
CA LEU A 56 -13.85 -2.73 -10.93
C LEU A 56 -13.57 -4.20 -11.31
N GLY A 57 -12.46 -4.47 -12.01
CA GLY A 57 -12.07 -5.82 -12.36
C GLY A 57 -11.85 -6.72 -11.14
N TYR A 58 -11.23 -6.17 -10.09
CA TYR A 58 -11.03 -6.83 -8.81
C TYR A 58 -12.37 -7.18 -8.14
N TYR A 59 -13.31 -6.21 -8.08
CA TYR A 59 -14.64 -6.44 -7.53
C TYR A 59 -15.35 -7.59 -8.23
N MET A 60 -15.41 -7.53 -9.57
CA MET A 60 -16.05 -8.57 -10.39
C MET A 60 -15.40 -9.92 -10.18
N LYS A 61 -14.06 -9.99 -10.21
CA LYS A 61 -13.34 -11.25 -10.07
C LYS A 61 -13.56 -11.88 -8.69
N ILE A 62 -13.44 -11.10 -7.61
CA ILE A 62 -13.43 -11.62 -6.24
C ILE A 62 -14.83 -11.86 -5.71
N PHE A 63 -15.73 -10.88 -5.86
CA PHE A 63 -17.03 -10.89 -5.21
C PHE A 63 -18.17 -11.39 -6.12
N VAL A 64 -17.97 -11.45 -7.44
CA VAL A 64 -18.99 -11.97 -8.37
C VAL A 64 -18.59 -13.33 -8.92
N ILE A 65 -17.41 -13.45 -9.53
CA ILE A 65 -16.99 -14.67 -10.23
C ILE A 65 -16.45 -15.73 -9.25
N SER A 66 -15.58 -15.32 -8.33
CA SER A 66 -14.84 -16.26 -7.47
C SER A 66 -15.48 -16.47 -6.10
N GLU A 67 -16.61 -15.84 -5.79
CA GLU A 67 -17.22 -15.86 -4.45
C GLU A 67 -17.43 -17.28 -3.94
N LYS A 68 -18.08 -18.12 -4.75
CA LYS A 68 -18.36 -19.52 -4.41
C LYS A 68 -17.07 -20.31 -4.15
N LYS A 69 -16.08 -20.17 -5.04
CA LYS A 69 -14.78 -20.86 -4.92
C LYS A 69 -13.99 -20.41 -3.69
N ILE A 70 -14.01 -19.11 -3.39
CA ILE A 70 -13.35 -18.53 -2.21
C ILE A 70 -13.99 -19.07 -0.93
N ARG A 71 -15.33 -19.11 -0.89
CA ARG A 71 -16.08 -19.63 0.27
C ARG A 71 -15.86 -21.12 0.47
N GLU A 72 -15.93 -21.92 -0.59
CA GLU A 72 -15.76 -23.38 -0.52
C GLU A 72 -14.34 -23.79 -0.11
N ARG A 73 -13.32 -23.03 -0.54
CA ARG A 73 -11.92 -23.34 -0.23
C ARG A 73 -11.38 -22.62 1.01
N GLY A 74 -12.21 -21.79 1.65
CA GLY A 74 -11.82 -21.00 2.83
C GLY A 74 -10.67 -20.03 2.54
N TYR A 75 -10.58 -19.48 1.32
CA TYR A 75 -9.50 -18.55 0.99
C TYR A 75 -9.68 -17.21 1.69
N ASP A 76 -8.59 -16.72 2.27
CA ASP A 76 -8.56 -15.36 2.81
C ASP A 76 -8.28 -14.33 1.71
N THR A 77 -9.20 -13.37 1.62
CA THR A 77 -9.04 -12.15 0.82
C THR A 77 -8.58 -11.03 1.74
N VAL A 78 -8.02 -9.96 1.17
CA VAL A 78 -7.68 -8.76 1.96
C VAL A 78 -8.91 -8.24 2.70
N TYR A 79 -10.09 -8.30 2.08
CA TYR A 79 -11.36 -7.97 2.72
C TYR A 79 -11.67 -8.86 3.92
N SER A 80 -11.65 -10.19 3.78
CA SER A 80 -11.96 -11.09 4.90
C SER A 80 -10.93 -10.96 6.03
N TYR A 81 -9.65 -10.80 5.68
CA TYR A 81 -8.59 -10.54 6.65
C TYR A 81 -8.82 -9.22 7.41
N MET A 82 -9.11 -8.13 6.70
CA MET A 82 -9.40 -6.82 7.31
C MET A 82 -10.60 -6.89 8.25
N MET A 83 -11.70 -7.50 7.82
CA MET A 83 -12.91 -7.59 8.65
C MET A 83 -12.72 -8.43 9.91
N ARG A 84 -11.89 -9.49 9.86
CA ARG A 84 -11.64 -10.35 11.04
C ARG A 84 -10.54 -9.85 11.96
N LYS A 85 -9.40 -9.41 11.42
CA LYS A 85 -8.15 -9.27 12.19
C LYS A 85 -7.73 -7.83 12.46
N SER A 86 -8.10 -6.88 11.61
CA SER A 86 -7.59 -5.51 11.71
C SER A 86 -8.32 -4.60 12.71
N GLY A 87 -9.47 -5.05 13.22
CA GLY A 87 -10.35 -4.20 14.02
C GLY A 87 -11.15 -3.17 13.21
N MET A 88 -11.16 -3.22 11.87
CA MET A 88 -12.05 -2.39 11.04
C MET A 88 -13.49 -2.94 10.95
N GLY A 89 -13.75 -4.16 11.43
CA GLY A 89 -15.09 -4.77 11.44
C GLY A 89 -16.21 -3.87 12.00
N PRO A 90 -16.01 -3.21 13.17
CA PRO A 90 -16.99 -2.30 13.77
C PRO A 90 -17.41 -1.14 12.86
N LEU A 91 -16.53 -0.67 11.97
CA LEU A 91 -16.87 0.41 11.03
C LEU A 91 -18.00 0.02 10.05
N PHE A 92 -18.20 -1.28 9.83
CA PHE A 92 -19.14 -1.81 8.85
C PHE A 92 -20.27 -2.65 9.48
N GLU A 93 -20.35 -2.74 10.81
CA GLU A 93 -21.34 -3.57 11.52
C GLU A 93 -22.77 -3.12 11.21
N GLY A 94 -23.01 -1.81 11.13
CA GLY A 94 -24.31 -1.21 10.79
C GLY A 94 -24.75 -1.41 9.33
N LEU A 95 -23.89 -1.92 8.46
CA LEU A 95 -24.22 -2.17 7.05
C LEU A 95 -24.76 -3.58 6.84
N ARG A 96 -25.67 -3.72 5.87
CA ARG A 96 -26.19 -5.03 5.44
C ARG A 96 -25.04 -5.91 4.96
N PRO A 97 -24.97 -7.21 5.30
CA PRO A 97 -23.85 -8.07 4.92
C PRO A 97 -23.52 -8.07 3.42
N ALA A 98 -24.53 -7.96 2.56
CA ALA A 98 -24.36 -7.90 1.11
C ALA A 98 -23.67 -6.61 0.61
N THR A 99 -23.79 -5.49 1.33
CA THR A 99 -23.20 -4.20 0.91
C THR A 99 -21.82 -3.95 1.51
N ARG A 100 -21.40 -4.72 2.52
CA ARG A 100 -20.11 -4.58 3.20
C ARG A 100 -18.89 -4.69 2.26
N PRO A 101 -18.84 -5.61 1.27
CA PRO A 101 -17.73 -5.66 0.32
C PRO A 101 -17.61 -4.41 -0.54
N ALA A 102 -18.75 -3.90 -1.03
CA ALA A 102 -18.78 -2.66 -1.81
C ALA A 102 -18.39 -1.46 -0.95
N ALA A 103 -18.88 -1.37 0.30
CA ALA A 103 -18.52 -0.30 1.22
C ALA A 103 -17.01 -0.30 1.57
N TYR A 104 -16.44 -1.48 1.82
CA TYR A 104 -14.99 -1.62 2.02
C TYR A 104 -14.22 -1.14 0.79
N LEU A 105 -14.63 -1.54 -0.42
CA LEU A 105 -13.94 -1.15 -1.64
C LEU A 105 -14.10 0.35 -1.93
N SER A 106 -15.24 0.94 -1.62
CA SER A 106 -15.47 2.39 -1.70
C SER A 106 -14.58 3.15 -0.73
N LEU A 107 -14.42 2.67 0.51
CA LEU A 107 -13.48 3.25 1.47
C LEU A 107 -12.05 3.16 0.96
N HIS A 108 -11.65 2.00 0.45
CA HIS A 108 -10.32 1.80 -0.15
C HIS A 108 -10.08 2.77 -1.31
N CYS A 109 -11.08 2.91 -2.20
CA CYS A 109 -11.07 3.88 -3.28
C CYS A 109 -10.89 5.31 -2.76
N ALA A 110 -11.66 5.74 -1.76
CA ALA A 110 -11.54 7.07 -1.16
C ALA A 110 -10.13 7.30 -0.59
N CYS A 111 -9.55 6.33 0.12
CA CYS A 111 -8.18 6.41 0.60
C CYS A 111 -7.16 6.56 -0.56
N CYS A 112 -7.33 5.82 -1.66
CA CYS A 112 -6.48 5.97 -2.84
C CYS A 112 -6.58 7.37 -3.45
N PHE A 113 -7.79 7.94 -3.55
CA PHE A 113 -7.97 9.32 -4.03
C PHE A 113 -7.32 10.36 -3.11
N ILE A 114 -7.34 10.15 -1.79
CA ILE A 114 -6.59 10.99 -0.84
C ILE A 114 -5.08 10.87 -1.13
N CYS A 115 -4.56 9.66 -1.39
CA CYS A 115 -3.16 9.48 -1.78
C CYS A 115 -2.81 10.19 -3.10
N PHE A 116 -3.72 10.21 -4.09
CA PHE A 116 -3.54 10.99 -5.32
C PHE A 116 -3.55 12.50 -5.05
N ALA A 117 -4.34 12.99 -4.10
CA ALA A 117 -4.27 14.40 -3.71
C ALA A 117 -2.94 14.73 -3.02
N LEU A 118 -2.45 13.84 -2.14
CA LEU A 118 -1.16 14.00 -1.47
C LEU A 118 0.03 13.95 -2.44
N SER A 119 -0.08 13.21 -3.55
CA SER A 119 0.98 13.16 -4.56
C SER A 119 1.29 14.54 -5.14
N HIS A 120 0.29 15.41 -5.29
CA HIS A 120 0.50 16.81 -5.69
C HIS A 120 1.36 17.57 -4.68
N VAL A 121 1.11 17.39 -3.39
CA VAL A 121 1.88 18.03 -2.32
C VAL A 121 3.34 17.56 -2.37
N PHE A 122 3.56 16.27 -2.58
CA PHE A 122 4.92 15.70 -2.70
C PHE A 122 5.61 16.07 -4.01
N TRP A 123 4.85 16.35 -5.07
CA TRP A 123 5.40 16.82 -6.34
C TRP A 123 5.95 18.24 -6.22
N VAL A 124 5.24 19.15 -5.55
CA VAL A 124 5.66 20.56 -5.46
C VAL A 124 6.67 20.84 -4.35
N SER A 125 6.75 19.98 -3.32
CA SER A 125 7.57 20.22 -2.14
C SER A 125 8.62 19.13 -1.93
N PHE A 126 9.89 19.52 -2.10
CA PHE A 126 11.05 18.66 -1.85
C PHE A 126 11.02 18.05 -0.45
N TRP A 127 10.77 18.89 0.56
CA TRP A 127 10.77 18.45 1.95
C TRP A 127 9.59 17.53 2.26
N ALA A 128 8.39 17.80 1.73
CA ALA A 128 7.24 16.93 1.96
C ALA A 128 7.49 15.52 1.39
N HIS A 129 8.03 15.44 0.18
CA HIS A 129 8.37 14.16 -0.45
C HIS A 129 9.51 13.44 0.32
N THR A 130 10.55 14.17 0.72
CA THR A 130 11.68 13.61 1.48
C THR A 130 11.23 13.05 2.83
N VAL A 131 10.43 13.81 3.59
CA VAL A 131 9.87 13.39 4.88
C VAL A 131 8.99 12.16 4.69
N MET A 132 8.15 12.12 3.65
CA MET A 132 7.34 10.95 3.33
C MET A 132 8.23 9.71 3.08
N LEU A 133 9.31 9.83 2.30
CA LEU A 133 10.22 8.71 2.03
C LEU A 133 10.90 8.21 3.31
N VAL A 134 11.40 9.13 4.14
CA VAL A 134 12.04 8.78 5.42
C VAL A 134 11.03 8.10 6.34
N ALA A 135 9.81 8.64 6.47
CA ALA A 135 8.77 8.08 7.33
C ALA A 135 8.36 6.66 6.91
N VAL A 136 8.12 6.43 5.61
CA VAL A 136 7.79 5.11 5.08
C VAL A 136 8.96 4.13 5.28
N SER A 137 10.20 4.58 5.10
CA SER A 137 11.39 3.76 5.33
C SER A 137 11.55 3.39 6.80
N ALA A 138 11.40 4.36 7.70
CA ALA A 138 11.48 4.13 9.14
C ALA A 138 10.38 3.17 9.60
N ALA A 139 9.13 3.36 9.16
CA ALA A 139 8.03 2.45 9.46
C ALA A 139 8.30 1.03 8.91
N ALA A 140 8.87 0.91 7.71
CA ALA A 140 9.24 -0.37 7.13
C ALA A 140 10.35 -1.08 7.93
N VAL A 141 11.42 -0.36 8.29
CA VAL A 141 12.52 -0.87 9.10
C VAL A 141 12.01 -1.29 10.48
N TRP A 142 11.20 -0.45 11.13
CA TRP A 142 10.58 -0.75 12.41
C TRP A 142 9.77 -2.04 12.34
N ASN A 143 8.80 -2.12 11.44
CA ASN A 143 7.95 -3.31 11.28
C ASN A 143 8.76 -4.56 10.93
N GLY A 144 9.77 -4.44 10.05
CA GLY A 144 10.65 -5.55 9.71
C GLY A 144 11.48 -6.03 10.90
N SER A 145 12.06 -5.11 11.66
CA SER A 145 12.87 -5.43 12.84
C SER A 145 12.04 -6.10 13.94
N CYS A 146 10.88 -5.56 14.28
CA CYS A 146 9.97 -6.16 15.27
C CYS A 146 9.54 -7.56 14.83
N PHE A 147 9.17 -7.75 13.56
CA PHE A 147 8.82 -9.07 13.03
C PHE A 147 9.97 -10.07 13.19
N TYR A 148 11.21 -9.68 12.86
CA TYR A 148 12.35 -10.57 13.05
C TYR A 148 12.55 -10.92 14.53
N PHE A 149 12.50 -9.93 15.43
CA PHE A 149 12.60 -10.19 16.86
C PHE A 149 11.53 -11.15 17.36
N ASP A 150 10.26 -10.92 17.01
CA ASP A 150 9.14 -11.78 17.41
C ASP A 150 9.28 -13.19 16.82
N TYR A 151 9.70 -13.30 15.56
CA TYR A 151 9.91 -14.58 14.91
C TYR A 151 11.07 -15.36 15.54
N PHE A 152 12.21 -14.72 15.78
CA PHE A 152 13.35 -15.36 16.44
C PHE A 152 13.03 -15.76 17.87
N ALA A 153 12.34 -14.91 18.62
CA ALA A 153 11.86 -15.23 19.96
C ALA A 153 10.92 -16.46 19.91
N PHE A 154 9.92 -16.46 19.04
CA PHE A 154 8.99 -17.58 18.92
C PHE A 154 9.67 -18.89 18.49
N ARG A 155 10.61 -18.83 17.53
CA ARG A 155 11.23 -20.00 16.93
C ARG A 155 12.36 -20.60 17.77
N TYR A 156 13.16 -19.76 18.43
CA TYR A 156 14.39 -20.20 19.12
C TYR A 156 14.30 -20.13 20.65
N ALA A 157 13.37 -19.38 21.25
CA ALA A 157 13.16 -19.44 22.71
C ALA A 157 12.93 -20.87 23.23
N PRO A 158 12.16 -21.75 22.54
CA PRO A 158 12.00 -23.14 22.97
C PRO A 158 13.31 -23.92 23.00
N SER A 159 14.24 -23.68 22.05
CA SER A 159 15.56 -24.33 22.04
C SER A 159 16.47 -23.88 23.18
N LEU A 160 16.17 -22.75 23.82
CA LEU A 160 16.89 -22.22 24.96
C LEU A 160 16.21 -22.56 26.30
N GLY A 161 15.16 -23.39 26.29
CA GLY A 161 14.38 -23.74 27.48
C GLY A 161 13.53 -22.58 28.03
N LEU A 162 13.34 -21.52 27.25
CA LEU A 162 12.48 -20.41 27.61
C LEU A 162 11.04 -20.73 27.17
N GLU A 163 10.15 -20.92 28.14
CA GLU A 163 8.72 -21.09 27.84
C GLU A 163 8.12 -19.79 27.32
N HIS A 164 7.37 -19.89 26.22
CA HIS A 164 6.65 -18.75 25.67
C HIS A 164 5.48 -18.39 26.60
N ARG A 165 5.67 -17.41 27.48
CA ARG A 165 4.54 -16.78 28.18
C ARG A 165 3.69 -16.07 27.14
N ALA A 166 2.56 -16.69 26.78
CA ALA A 166 1.54 -16.12 25.90
C ALA A 166 0.96 -14.85 26.55
N GLY A 167 1.64 -13.73 26.39
CA GLY A 167 1.33 -12.50 27.12
C GLY A 167 1.84 -11.27 26.38
N GLY A 168 1.35 -11.05 25.15
CA GLY A 168 1.57 -9.80 24.43
C GLY A 168 1.86 -9.98 22.95
N ARG A 169 0.79 -10.08 22.14
CA ARG A 169 0.78 -9.93 20.67
C ARG A 169 1.79 -10.77 19.87
N ALA A 170 1.70 -12.08 19.99
CA ALA A 170 1.93 -12.96 18.84
C ALA A 170 0.56 -13.52 18.39
N LYS A 171 0.00 -12.93 17.33
CA LYS A 171 -1.01 -13.60 16.49
C LYS A 171 -0.51 -13.61 15.05
N ALA A 172 0.53 -14.42 14.82
CA ALA A 172 0.60 -15.21 13.60
C ALA A 172 -0.67 -16.07 13.62
N GLU A 173 -1.68 -15.74 12.83
CA GLU A 173 -1.98 -16.34 11.52
C GLU A 173 -2.69 -15.35 10.59
#